data_AF-A0A8E0IBQ1-F1
#
_entry.id   AF-A0A8E0IBQ1-F1
#
_cell.length_a   1.000
_cell.length_b   1.000
_cell.length_c   1.000
_cell.angle_alpha   90.00
_cell.angle_beta   90.00
_cell.angle_gamma   90.00
#
_symmetry.space_group_name_H-M   'P 1'
#
loop_
_entity.id
_entity.type
_entity.pdbx_description
1 polymer ?
#
loop_
_entity_poly.entity_id
_entity_poly.type
_entity_poly.pdbx_seq_one_letter_code
_entity_poly.pdbx_strand_id
1 'polypeptide(L)'
;MTNANTHQFISDESVSGQEFRTLRNNIALQVSRDDVPVLLMTSATSGEGKSYVAANLAASFATEGKRTLLVEGNLHRPILASVFDLKGQDGLASLVDVAPESVDVDKLVVDTKINRLAVAVAGESLADPAQLLASAAFEEFLQQVKTKFDIIVIDGPAMADASEAGLIAELASGVIVVAKADGPSKRLVKQTIAQVRDLNAELVGTVLNQA
;
A
#
# COMPACT_ATOMS: atom_id res chain seq x y z
N MET A 1 -23.92 -10.39 17.60
CA MET A 1 -22.78 -9.67 18.19
C MET A 1 -21.99 -9.10 17.03
N THR A 2 -22.13 -7.82 16.77
CA THR A 2 -21.60 -7.11 15.59
C THR A 2 -20.13 -6.79 15.82
N ASN A 3 -19.23 -7.33 15.00
CA ASN A 3 -17.79 -7.10 15.11
C ASN A 3 -17.45 -5.63 14.78
N ALA A 4 -16.62 -5.03 15.64
CA ALA A 4 -16.37 -3.61 15.76
C ALA A 4 -15.28 -3.02 14.82
N ASN A 5 -15.05 -3.62 13.64
CA ASN A 5 -13.92 -3.20 12.78
C ASN A 5 -14.31 -2.29 11.60
N THR A 6 -15.59 -1.99 11.39
CA THR A 6 -16.06 -1.12 10.30
C THR A 6 -15.78 0.38 10.54
N HIS A 7 -15.14 0.75 11.65
CA HIS A 7 -14.84 2.15 12.02
C HIS A 7 -13.52 2.70 11.44
N GLN A 8 -12.84 1.96 10.56
CA GLN A 8 -11.45 2.29 10.18
C GLN A 8 -11.32 3.24 8.98
N PHE A 9 -12.39 3.45 8.22
CA PHE A 9 -12.42 4.39 7.10
C PHE A 9 -13.03 5.70 7.55
N ILE A 10 -12.25 6.76 7.36
CA ILE A 10 -12.61 8.11 7.72
C ILE A 10 -13.63 8.62 6.70
N SER A 11 -14.78 9.08 7.18
CA SER A 11 -15.77 9.69 6.30
C SER A 11 -15.23 10.98 5.68
N ASP A 12 -15.59 11.21 4.42
CA ASP A 12 -15.13 12.39 3.68
C ASP A 12 -15.55 13.71 4.36
N GLU A 13 -16.69 13.74 5.05
CA GLU A 13 -17.17 14.94 5.74
C GLU A 13 -16.40 15.26 7.04
N SER A 14 -15.61 14.33 7.58
CA SER A 14 -14.87 14.53 8.83
C SER A 14 -13.59 15.36 8.65
N VAL A 15 -13.05 15.91 9.75
CA VAL A 15 -11.77 16.64 9.78
C VAL A 15 -10.65 15.80 9.17
N SER A 16 -10.53 14.55 9.60
CA SER A 16 -9.52 13.64 9.03
C SER A 16 -9.79 13.33 7.55
N GLY A 17 -11.05 13.37 7.09
CA GLY A 17 -11.37 13.26 5.66
C GLY A 17 -10.80 14.41 4.85
N GLN A 18 -10.83 15.64 5.40
CA GLN A 18 -10.21 16.81 4.77
C GLN A 18 -8.68 16.69 4.69
N GLU A 19 -8.05 16.11 5.72
CA GLU A 19 -6.61 15.85 5.76
C GLU A 19 -6.21 14.87 4.66
N PHE A 20 -6.95 13.76 4.49
CA PHE A 20 -6.67 12.79 3.42
C PHE A 20 -6.94 13.35 2.03
N ARG A 21 -7.94 14.23 1.84
CA ARG A 21 -8.11 14.96 0.56
C ARG A 21 -6.93 15.89 0.26
N THR A 22 -6.43 16.58 1.28
CA THR A 22 -5.25 17.44 1.14
C THR A 22 -4.01 16.61 0.77
N LEU A 23 -3.80 15.49 1.46
CA LEU A 23 -2.73 14.54 1.15
C LEU A 23 -2.84 14.02 -0.29
N ARG A 24 -4.02 13.53 -0.69
CA ARG A 24 -4.32 13.03 -2.04
C ARG A 24 -3.99 14.08 -3.10
N ASN A 25 -4.45 15.32 -2.92
CA ASN A 25 -4.21 16.39 -3.88
C ASN A 25 -2.71 16.71 -4.01
N ASN A 26 -1.97 16.74 -2.89
CA ASN A 26 -0.52 16.97 -2.91
C ASN A 26 0.22 15.87 -3.64
N ILE A 27 -0.15 14.61 -3.43
CA ILE A 27 0.43 13.46 -4.13
C ILE A 27 0.12 13.54 -5.62
N ALA A 28 -1.13 13.81 -6.00
CA ALA A 28 -1.58 13.89 -7.40
C ALA A 28 -0.88 14.99 -8.22
N LEU A 29 -0.28 15.99 -7.56
CA LEU A 29 0.55 17.02 -8.20
C LEU A 29 1.98 16.55 -8.50
N GLN A 30 2.45 15.50 -7.82
CA GLN A 30 3.82 15.00 -7.95
C GLN A 30 3.92 13.72 -8.79
N VAL A 31 2.94 12.83 -8.72
CA VAL A 31 2.98 11.60 -9.52
C VAL A 31 2.89 11.90 -11.02
N SER A 32 3.74 11.21 -11.79
CA SER A 32 3.74 11.27 -13.25
C SER A 32 2.36 10.93 -13.83
N ARG A 33 2.04 11.57 -14.96
CA ARG A 33 0.78 11.34 -15.70
C ARG A 33 0.95 10.36 -16.85
N ASP A 34 2.18 9.91 -17.11
CA ASP A 34 2.50 9.10 -18.30
C ASP A 34 2.26 7.59 -18.08
N ASP A 35 2.14 7.14 -16.83
CA ASP A 35 1.80 5.76 -16.44
C ASP A 35 0.88 5.74 -15.20
N VAL A 36 0.25 4.59 -14.91
CA VAL A 36 -0.56 4.38 -13.71
C VAL A 36 0.32 4.43 -12.45
N PRO A 37 0.09 5.38 -11.52
CA PRO A 37 0.93 5.52 -10.36
C PRO A 37 0.83 4.33 -9.40
N VAL A 38 1.99 3.78 -9.04
CA VAL A 38 2.15 2.80 -7.97
C VAL A 38 2.83 3.48 -6.79
N LEU A 39 2.08 3.67 -5.70
CA LEU A 39 2.53 4.38 -4.50
C LEU A 39 2.87 3.41 -3.38
N LEU A 40 4.14 3.32 -3.01
CA LEU A 40 4.56 2.58 -1.83
C LEU A 40 4.45 3.44 -0.57
N MET A 41 3.67 2.97 0.39
CA MET A 41 3.64 3.51 1.75
C MET A 41 4.65 2.74 2.61
N THR A 42 5.66 3.42 3.13
CA THR A 42 6.64 2.83 4.06
C THR A 42 6.85 3.73 5.29
N SER A 43 7.71 3.32 6.23
CA SER A 43 8.01 4.05 7.46
C SER A 43 9.39 3.65 7.96
N ALA A 44 9.95 4.37 8.93
CA ALA A 44 11.24 3.99 9.49
C ALA A 44 11.16 2.67 10.29
N THR A 45 10.06 2.49 11.01
CA THR A 45 9.82 1.41 11.96
C THR A 45 8.38 0.91 11.90
N SER A 46 8.12 -0.28 12.43
CA SER A 46 6.76 -0.81 12.57
C SER A 46 5.91 0.03 13.53
N GLY A 47 4.60 0.12 13.29
CA GLY A 47 3.66 0.81 14.19
C GLY A 47 3.44 2.31 13.96
N GLU A 48 4.00 2.88 12.89
CA GLU A 48 3.84 4.32 12.58
C GLU A 48 2.53 4.68 11.86
N GLY A 49 1.66 3.68 11.63
CA GLY A 49 0.35 3.87 11.02
C GLY A 49 0.34 3.87 9.49
N LYS A 50 1.35 3.27 8.84
CA LYS A 50 1.41 3.04 7.38
C LYS A 50 0.08 2.57 6.81
N SER A 51 -0.41 1.43 7.29
CA SER A 51 -1.64 0.80 6.82
C SER A 51 -2.88 1.67 6.97
N TYR A 52 -2.96 2.45 8.05
CA TYR A 52 -4.05 3.41 8.25
C TYR A 52 -4.00 4.54 7.21
N VAL A 53 -2.81 5.11 6.98
CA VAL A 53 -2.61 6.16 5.98
C VAL A 53 -2.84 5.60 4.58
N ALA A 54 -2.33 4.41 4.26
CA ALA A 54 -2.49 3.73 2.98
C ALA A 54 -3.98 3.49 2.66
N ALA A 55 -4.72 2.90 3.60
CA ALA A 55 -6.13 2.57 3.41
C ALA A 55 -7.02 3.81 3.23
N ASN A 56 -6.79 4.86 4.03
CA ASN A 56 -7.57 6.10 3.93
C ASN A 56 -7.17 6.94 2.70
N LEU A 57 -5.90 6.93 2.30
CA LEU A 57 -5.46 7.55 1.05
C LEU A 57 -6.09 6.84 -0.16
N ALA A 58 -6.09 5.51 -0.18
CA ALA A 58 -6.72 4.71 -1.23
C ALA A 58 -8.23 4.99 -1.31
N ALA A 59 -8.92 5.02 -0.16
CA ALA A 59 -10.32 5.42 -0.09
C ALA A 59 -10.56 6.86 -0.62
N SER A 60 -9.67 7.81 -0.30
CA SER A 60 -9.79 9.19 -0.78
C SER A 60 -9.66 9.33 -2.30
N PHE A 61 -8.80 8.54 -2.93
CA PHE A 61 -8.73 8.45 -4.40
C PHE A 61 -9.98 7.78 -4.99
N ALA A 62 -10.47 6.71 -4.36
CA ALA A 62 -11.68 6.03 -4.81
C ALA A 62 -12.91 6.96 -4.79
N THR A 63 -13.08 7.74 -3.71
CA THR A 63 -14.16 8.72 -3.59
C THR A 63 -14.05 9.87 -4.60
N GLU A 64 -12.84 10.21 -5.06
CA GLU A 64 -12.63 11.15 -6.18
C GLU A 64 -13.06 10.58 -7.55
N GLY A 65 -13.38 9.29 -7.60
CA GLY A 65 -13.78 8.60 -8.83
C GLY A 65 -12.64 7.87 -9.53
N LYS A 66 -11.48 7.69 -8.90
CA LYS A 66 -10.42 6.82 -9.43
C LYS A 66 -10.76 5.36 -9.15
N ARG A 67 -10.45 4.46 -10.10
CA ARG A 67 -10.39 3.03 -9.83
C ARG A 67 -9.11 2.81 -9.03
N THR A 68 -9.25 2.49 -7.75
CA THR A 68 -8.12 2.39 -6.82
C THR A 68 -7.95 0.95 -6.35
N LEU A 69 -6.71 0.46 -6.40
CA LEU A 69 -6.32 -0.79 -5.78
C LEU A 69 -5.44 -0.51 -4.55
N LEU A 70 -5.79 -1.11 -3.42
CA LEU A 70 -4.93 -1.19 -2.24
C LEU A 70 -4.32 -2.59 -2.15
N VAL A 71 -3.00 -2.68 -2.05
CA VAL A 71 -2.24 -3.94 -2.04
C VAL A 71 -1.55 -4.12 -0.70
N GLU A 72 -1.67 -5.30 -0.09
CA GLU A 72 -0.92 -5.69 1.10
C GLU A 72 0.54 -6.02 0.72
N GLY A 73 1.47 -5.11 0.96
CA GLY A 73 2.90 -5.33 0.75
C GLY A 73 3.64 -5.82 2.00
N ASN A 74 3.07 -5.63 3.20
CA ASN A 74 3.65 -6.08 4.46
C ASN A 74 3.19 -7.50 4.81
N LEU A 75 3.78 -8.49 4.13
CA LEU A 75 3.40 -9.90 4.27
C LEU A 75 3.83 -10.52 5.60
N HIS A 76 4.78 -9.89 6.32
CA HIS A 76 5.15 -10.31 7.68
C HIS A 76 4.07 -10.04 8.71
N ARG A 77 3.32 -8.94 8.56
CA ARG A 77 2.27 -8.52 9.49
C ARG A 77 1.06 -8.01 8.71
N PRO A 78 0.41 -8.87 7.90
CA PRO A 78 -0.69 -8.46 7.06
C PRO A 78 -1.90 -8.10 7.92
N ILE A 79 -2.57 -7.02 7.59
CA ILE A 79 -3.74 -6.55 8.33
C ILE A 79 -4.96 -6.29 7.46
N LEU A 80 -4.79 -6.06 6.14
CA LEU A 80 -5.86 -5.61 5.24
C LEU A 80 -7.02 -6.60 5.20
N ALA A 81 -6.74 -7.91 5.25
CA ALA A 81 -7.80 -8.92 5.33
C ALA A 81 -8.72 -8.71 6.55
N SER A 82 -8.17 -8.31 7.70
CA SER A 82 -8.97 -8.00 8.88
C SER A 82 -9.63 -6.62 8.82
N VAL A 83 -9.00 -5.64 8.17
CA VAL A 83 -9.53 -4.27 7.98
C VAL A 83 -10.78 -4.31 7.09
N PHE A 84 -10.77 -5.12 6.04
CA PHE A 84 -11.83 -5.19 5.03
C PHE A 84 -12.81 -6.37 5.20
N ASP A 85 -12.70 -7.14 6.30
CA ASP A 85 -13.55 -8.31 6.57
C ASP A 85 -13.43 -9.42 5.49
N LEU A 86 -12.20 -9.66 5.03
CA LEU A 86 -11.81 -10.62 3.98
C LEU A 86 -10.95 -11.76 4.54
N LYS A 87 -11.22 -12.22 5.77
CA LYS A 87 -10.47 -13.32 6.37
C LYS A 87 -10.74 -14.63 5.62
N GLY A 88 -9.68 -15.39 5.34
CA GLY A 88 -9.75 -16.63 4.56
C GLY A 88 -9.84 -16.43 3.05
N GLN A 89 -9.77 -15.19 2.57
CA GLN A 89 -9.67 -14.87 1.15
C GLN A 89 -8.27 -15.23 0.63
N ASP A 90 -8.22 -15.92 -0.51
CA ASP A 90 -6.96 -16.12 -1.23
C ASP A 90 -6.36 -14.77 -1.61
N GLY A 91 -5.04 -14.68 -1.56
CA GLY A 91 -4.33 -13.41 -1.75
C GLY A 91 -3.01 -13.58 -2.48
N LEU A 92 -2.16 -12.57 -2.37
CA LEU A 92 -0.85 -12.51 -3.02
C LEU A 92 0.02 -13.75 -2.73
N ALA A 93 -0.12 -14.34 -1.55
CA ALA A 93 0.39 -15.64 -1.13
C ALA A 93 0.31 -16.74 -2.19
N SER A 94 -0.76 -16.75 -2.98
CA SER A 94 -1.00 -17.75 -4.02
C SER A 94 -0.15 -17.56 -5.27
N LEU A 95 0.61 -16.46 -5.38
CA LEU A 95 1.54 -16.19 -6.47
C LEU A 95 2.88 -16.94 -6.32
N VAL A 96 3.15 -17.55 -5.15
CA VAL A 96 4.39 -18.29 -4.92
C VAL A 96 4.47 -19.48 -5.89
N ASP A 97 5.61 -19.62 -6.55
CA ASP A 97 5.88 -20.66 -7.55
C ASP A 97 4.88 -20.69 -8.73
N VAL A 98 4.13 -19.60 -8.94
CA VAL A 98 3.26 -19.42 -10.11
C VAL A 98 4.08 -18.86 -11.27
N ALA A 99 3.87 -19.43 -12.47
CA ALA A 99 4.44 -18.88 -13.69
C ALA A 99 3.73 -17.56 -14.06
N PRO A 100 4.44 -16.50 -14.51
CA PRO A 100 3.84 -15.19 -14.81
C PRO A 100 2.58 -15.27 -15.70
N GLU A 101 2.62 -16.07 -16.76
CA GLU A 101 1.50 -16.26 -17.69
C GLU A 101 0.25 -16.91 -17.07
N SER A 102 0.39 -17.49 -15.87
CA SER A 102 -0.69 -18.13 -15.11
C SER A 102 -1.27 -17.22 -14.03
N VAL A 103 -0.76 -15.99 -13.88
CA VAL A 103 -1.29 -15.01 -12.92
C VAL A 103 -2.69 -14.58 -13.35
N ASP A 104 -3.66 -14.83 -12.47
CA ASP A 104 -5.07 -14.47 -12.64
C ASP A 104 -5.46 -13.41 -11.60
N VAL A 105 -5.29 -12.13 -11.96
CA VAL A 105 -5.54 -11.03 -11.02
C VAL A 105 -6.99 -10.93 -10.54
N ASP A 106 -7.96 -11.46 -11.31
CA ASP A 106 -9.37 -11.40 -10.93
C ASP A 106 -9.69 -12.30 -9.73
N LYS A 107 -8.83 -13.28 -9.42
CA LYS A 107 -8.92 -14.10 -8.21
C LYS A 107 -8.25 -13.45 -6.99
N LEU A 108 -7.35 -12.51 -7.22
CA LEU A 108 -6.49 -11.91 -6.18
C LEU A 108 -7.01 -10.55 -5.71
N VAL A 109 -7.87 -9.92 -6.50
CA VAL A 109 -8.41 -8.60 -6.25
C VAL A 109 -9.88 -8.70 -5.87
N VAL A 110 -10.24 -8.12 -4.73
CA VAL A 110 -11.60 -8.15 -4.19
C VAL A 110 -12.14 -6.74 -4.05
N ASP A 111 -13.31 -6.49 -4.62
CA ASP A 111 -14.02 -5.22 -4.43
C ASP A 111 -14.44 -5.03 -2.97
N THR A 112 -14.24 -3.81 -2.47
CA THR A 112 -14.63 -3.45 -1.12
C THR A 112 -16.05 -2.86 -1.09
N LYS A 113 -16.56 -2.57 0.11
CA LYS A 113 -17.82 -1.82 0.27
C LYS A 113 -17.70 -0.36 -0.16
N ILE A 114 -16.47 0.15 -0.36
CA ILE A 114 -16.22 1.50 -0.87
C ILE A 114 -16.19 1.43 -2.39
N ASN A 115 -17.07 2.20 -3.04
CA ASN A 115 -17.17 2.22 -4.49
C ASN A 115 -15.81 2.58 -5.12
N ARG A 116 -15.41 1.83 -6.15
CA ARG A 116 -14.15 1.98 -6.90
C ARG A 116 -12.87 1.73 -6.08
N LEU A 117 -12.99 1.14 -4.89
CA LEU A 117 -11.86 0.63 -4.13
C LEU A 117 -11.89 -0.90 -4.12
N ALA A 118 -10.83 -1.50 -4.64
CA ALA A 118 -10.55 -2.92 -4.51
C ALA A 118 -9.30 -3.15 -3.66
N VAL A 119 -9.15 -4.36 -3.12
CA VAL A 119 -8.04 -4.76 -2.26
C VAL A 119 -7.44 -6.08 -2.72
N ALA A 120 -6.11 -6.16 -2.75
CA ALA A 120 -5.37 -7.41 -2.81
C ALA A 120 -4.75 -7.69 -1.43
N VAL A 121 -5.24 -8.72 -0.75
CA VAL A 121 -4.77 -9.10 0.60
C VAL A 121 -3.57 -10.04 0.50
N ALA A 122 -2.81 -10.22 1.59
CA ALA A 122 -1.73 -11.19 1.62
C ALA A 122 -2.21 -12.62 1.35
N GLY A 123 -3.34 -13.05 1.92
CA GLY A 123 -3.75 -14.45 1.92
C GLY A 123 -2.90 -15.32 2.87
N GLU A 124 -3.18 -16.62 2.92
CA GLU A 124 -2.44 -17.57 3.75
C GLU A 124 -1.29 -18.22 2.96
N SER A 125 -0.05 -18.13 3.45
CA SER A 125 1.10 -18.87 2.90
C SER A 125 2.15 -19.17 3.95
N LEU A 126 2.93 -20.23 3.71
CA LEU A 126 4.14 -20.60 4.46
C LEU A 126 5.43 -20.11 3.78
N ALA A 127 5.32 -19.47 2.62
CA ALA A 127 6.47 -19.01 1.84
C ALA A 127 7.14 -17.77 2.43
N ASP A 128 8.40 -17.55 2.05
CA ASP A 128 9.16 -16.36 2.42
C ASP A 128 8.61 -15.11 1.68
N PRO A 129 8.14 -14.08 2.40
CA PRO A 129 7.72 -12.80 1.81
C PRO A 129 8.68 -12.21 0.77
N ALA A 130 9.99 -12.25 1.04
CA ALA A 130 10.98 -11.69 0.13
C ALA A 130 11.02 -12.43 -1.21
N GLN A 131 10.87 -13.76 -1.18
CA GLN A 131 10.81 -14.58 -2.38
C GLN A 131 9.59 -14.23 -3.24
N LEU A 132 8.43 -14.03 -2.61
CA LEU A 132 7.20 -13.66 -3.31
C LEU A 132 7.33 -12.29 -3.98
N LEU A 133 7.79 -11.29 -3.24
CA LEU A 133 7.91 -9.91 -3.72
C LEU A 133 8.97 -9.77 -4.83
N ALA A 134 10.00 -10.62 -4.83
CA ALA A 134 11.01 -10.68 -5.88
C ALA A 134 10.61 -11.56 -7.09
N SER A 135 9.43 -12.19 -7.06
CA SER A 135 9.02 -13.12 -8.11
C SER A 135 8.51 -12.39 -9.36
N ALA A 136 8.75 -13.00 -10.53
CA ALA A 136 8.18 -12.52 -11.79
C ALA A 136 6.64 -12.56 -11.79
N ALA A 137 6.02 -13.43 -10.99
CA ALA A 137 4.58 -13.47 -10.82
C ALA A 137 4.03 -12.23 -10.11
N PHE A 138 4.76 -11.68 -9.14
CA PHE A 138 4.37 -10.43 -8.48
C PHE A 138 4.53 -9.22 -9.41
N GLU A 139 5.61 -9.19 -10.21
CA GLU A 139 5.78 -8.16 -11.22
C GLU A 139 4.66 -8.21 -12.28
N GLU A 140 4.33 -9.40 -12.78
CA GLU A 140 3.24 -9.61 -13.73
C GLU A 140 1.86 -9.26 -13.12
N PHE A 141 1.63 -9.57 -11.84
CA PHE A 141 0.46 -9.11 -11.11
C PHE A 141 0.34 -7.58 -11.17
N LEU A 142 1.43 -6.85 -10.87
CA LEU A 142 1.44 -5.38 -10.94
C LEU A 142 1.18 -4.86 -12.36
N GLN A 143 1.76 -5.49 -13.39
CA GLN A 143 1.50 -5.11 -14.79
C GLN A 143 0.03 -5.30 -15.17
N GLN A 144 -0.58 -6.42 -14.80
CA GLN A 144 -1.99 -6.67 -15.09
C GLN A 144 -2.92 -5.71 -14.36
N VAL A 145 -2.67 -5.41 -13.07
CA VAL A 145 -3.54 -4.47 -12.32
C VAL A 145 -3.41 -3.03 -12.82
N LYS A 146 -2.25 -2.61 -13.36
CA LYS A 146 -2.10 -1.31 -14.03
C LYS A 146 -3.07 -1.12 -15.19
N THR A 147 -3.51 -2.21 -15.86
CA THR A 147 -4.50 -2.10 -16.94
C THR A 147 -5.94 -1.87 -16.42
N LYS A 148 -6.20 -2.20 -15.15
CA LYS A 148 -7.55 -2.21 -14.55
C LYS A 148 -7.79 -1.02 -13.62
N PHE A 149 -6.75 -0.46 -13.03
CA PHE A 149 -6.83 0.61 -12.03
C PHE A 149 -6.17 1.91 -12.52
N ASP A 150 -6.64 3.03 -11.99
CA ASP A 150 -6.09 4.35 -12.27
C ASP A 150 -4.98 4.74 -11.27
N ILE A 151 -4.93 4.06 -10.12
CA ILE A 151 -3.92 4.23 -9.08
C ILE A 151 -3.82 2.99 -8.20
N ILE A 152 -2.59 2.66 -7.80
CA ILE A 152 -2.27 1.52 -6.93
C ILE A 152 -1.56 2.05 -5.70
N VAL A 153 -2.03 1.69 -4.50
CA VAL A 153 -1.40 2.01 -3.22
C VAL A 153 -0.95 0.70 -2.59
N ILE A 154 0.34 0.59 -2.25
CA ILE A 154 0.91 -0.58 -1.60
C ILE A 154 1.19 -0.23 -0.13
N ASP A 155 0.56 -0.96 0.80
CA ASP A 155 0.89 -0.90 2.23
C ASP A 155 2.13 -1.75 2.49
N GLY A 156 3.30 -1.12 2.41
CA GLY A 156 4.58 -1.80 2.50
C GLY A 156 5.07 -2.06 3.93
N PRO A 157 6.13 -2.87 4.08
CA PRO A 157 6.82 -3.06 5.35
C PRO A 157 7.58 -1.78 5.74
N ALA A 158 8.12 -1.75 6.97
CA ALA A 158 8.99 -0.65 7.37
C ALA A 158 10.35 -0.76 6.67
N MET A 159 11.03 0.35 6.42
CA MET A 159 12.39 0.35 5.87
C MET A 159 13.43 -0.31 6.80
N ALA A 160 13.13 -0.50 8.09
CA ALA A 160 13.91 -1.36 8.96
C ALA A 160 13.94 -2.82 8.48
N ASP A 161 12.89 -3.26 7.79
CA ASP A 161 12.75 -4.56 7.10
C ASP A 161 13.25 -4.40 5.64
N ALA A 162 14.47 -3.89 5.50
CA ALA A 162 14.98 -3.21 4.31
C ALA A 162 14.92 -4.00 2.99
N SER A 163 14.98 -5.35 3.05
CA SER A 163 14.98 -6.18 1.84
C SER A 163 13.66 -6.11 1.08
N GLU A 164 12.53 -6.21 1.77
CA GLU A 164 11.21 -6.27 1.13
C GLU A 164 10.75 -4.88 0.70
N ALA A 165 10.97 -3.88 1.56
CA ALA A 165 10.64 -2.50 1.23
C ALA A 165 11.43 -2.03 -0.01
N GLY A 166 12.69 -2.47 -0.15
CA GLY A 166 13.51 -2.21 -1.33
C GLY A 166 12.94 -2.82 -2.60
N LEU A 167 12.59 -4.11 -2.57
CA LEU A 167 12.01 -4.81 -3.72
C LEU A 167 10.74 -4.13 -4.23
N ILE A 168 9.84 -3.71 -3.32
CA ILE A 168 8.61 -3.02 -3.72
C ILE A 168 8.93 -1.60 -4.21
N ALA A 169 9.91 -0.92 -3.62
CA ALA A 169 10.27 0.45 -4.00
C ALA A 169 10.81 0.53 -5.44
N GLU A 170 11.53 -0.49 -5.90
CA GLU A 170 12.01 -0.57 -7.29
C GLU A 170 10.87 -0.69 -8.31
N LEU A 171 9.74 -1.29 -7.93
CA LEU A 171 8.55 -1.47 -8.76
C LEU A 171 7.57 -0.28 -8.63
N ALA A 172 7.76 0.57 -7.63
CA ALA A 172 6.87 1.69 -7.33
C ALA A 172 7.22 2.93 -8.16
N SER A 173 6.20 3.63 -8.65
CA SER A 173 6.35 4.96 -9.27
C SER A 173 6.71 6.03 -8.26
N GLY A 174 6.41 5.82 -6.97
CA GLY A 174 6.73 6.77 -5.92
C GLY A 174 6.62 6.17 -4.53
N VAL A 175 7.45 6.67 -3.63
CA VAL A 175 7.53 6.24 -2.23
C VAL A 175 7.13 7.38 -1.31
N ILE A 176 6.29 7.05 -0.33
CA ILE A 176 5.82 7.96 0.72
C ILE A 176 6.23 7.39 2.06
N VAL A 177 7.00 8.18 2.82
CA VAL A 177 7.45 7.81 4.17
C VAL A 177 6.46 8.32 5.21
N VAL A 178 5.83 7.42 5.95
CA VAL A 178 4.98 7.76 7.10
C VAL A 178 5.84 7.81 8.36
N ALA A 179 5.73 8.91 9.10
CA ALA A 179 6.38 9.11 10.38
C ALA A 179 5.33 9.39 11.45
N LYS A 180 5.42 8.72 12.60
CA LYS A 180 4.51 9.00 13.74
C LYS A 180 5.05 10.15 14.59
N ALA A 181 4.20 11.09 15.00
CA ALA A 181 4.63 12.31 15.70
C ALA A 181 5.35 12.05 17.04
N ASP A 182 4.88 11.08 17.81
CA ASP A 182 5.50 10.58 19.06
C ASP A 182 6.38 9.34 18.81
N GLY A 183 6.73 9.06 17.55
CA GLY A 183 7.45 7.88 17.13
C GLY A 183 8.98 8.07 17.04
N PRO A 184 9.62 7.57 15.96
CA PRO A 184 11.07 7.54 15.86
C PRO A 184 11.68 8.94 15.80
N SER A 185 12.94 9.04 16.25
CA SER A 185 13.67 10.30 16.20
C SER A 185 13.74 10.87 14.78
N LYS A 186 13.74 12.20 14.66
CA LYS A 186 13.95 12.90 13.38
C LYS A 186 15.20 12.43 12.64
N ARG A 187 16.24 12.00 13.36
CA ARG A 187 17.47 11.43 12.77
C ARG A 187 17.17 10.13 12.03
N LEU A 188 16.39 9.23 12.63
CA LEU A 188 16.05 7.95 12.02
C LEU A 188 15.17 8.17 10.77
N VAL A 189 14.16 9.04 10.85
CA VAL A 189 13.32 9.38 9.68
C VAL A 189 14.16 9.94 8.52
N LYS A 190 15.16 10.80 8.82
CA LYS A 190 16.09 11.31 7.80
C LYS A 190 16.95 10.20 7.19
N GLN A 191 17.40 9.23 7.98
CA GLN A 191 18.15 8.08 7.47
C GLN A 191 17.28 7.22 6.56
N THR A 192 16.02 6.98 6.95
CA THR A 192 15.04 6.28 6.11
C THR A 192 14.81 6.99 4.78
N ILE A 193 14.65 8.32 4.79
CA ILE A 193 14.52 9.11 3.56
C ILE A 193 15.77 8.99 2.67
N ALA A 194 16.97 8.96 3.26
CA ALA A 194 18.21 8.74 2.50
C ALA A 194 18.23 7.35 1.86
N GLN A 195 17.86 6.31 2.62
CA GLN A 195 17.78 4.93 2.12
C GLN A 195 16.81 4.80 0.93
N VAL A 196 15.63 5.43 1.01
CA VAL A 196 14.66 5.44 -0.11
C VAL A 196 15.27 6.07 -1.37
N ARG A 197 16.03 7.17 -1.21
CA ARG A 197 16.71 7.82 -2.34
C ARG A 197 17.85 6.97 -2.91
N ASP A 198 18.56 6.24 -2.07
CA ASP A 198 19.66 5.35 -2.49
C ASP A 198 19.15 4.16 -3.32
N LEU A 199 17.87 3.78 -3.17
CA LEU A 199 17.20 2.75 -3.98
C LEU A 199 16.77 3.25 -5.37
N ASN A 200 17.12 4.49 -5.75
CA ASN A 200 16.64 5.17 -6.97
C ASN A 200 15.11 5.30 -7.07
N ALA A 201 14.39 5.07 -5.97
CA ALA A 201 12.95 5.25 -5.93
C ALA A 201 12.59 6.74 -5.81
N GLU A 202 11.53 7.16 -6.50
CA GLU A 202 11.07 8.54 -6.44
C GLU A 202 10.41 8.84 -5.09
N LEU A 203 11.07 9.64 -4.23
CA LEU A 203 10.46 10.08 -2.99
C LEU A 203 9.44 11.19 -3.25
N VAL A 204 8.16 10.84 -3.19
CA VAL A 204 7.02 11.78 -3.33
C VAL A 204 6.89 12.66 -2.08
N GLY A 205 7.20 12.13 -0.90
CA GLY A 205 7.20 12.94 0.31
C GLY A 205 7.13 12.16 1.62
N THR A 206 6.72 12.89 2.67
CA THR A 206 6.61 12.35 4.02
C THR A 206 5.26 12.74 4.61
N VAL A 207 4.60 11.82 5.32
CA VAL A 207 3.36 12.05 6.05
C VAL A 207 3.66 12.01 7.54
N LEU A 208 3.31 13.06 8.27
CA LEU A 208 3.32 13.05 9.73
C LEU A 208 1.95 12.56 10.23
N ASN A 209 1.93 11.41 10.88
CA ASN A 209 0.73 10.77 11.41
C ASN A 209 0.60 10.98 12.92
N GLN A 210 -0.64 11.08 13.42
CA GLN A 210 -0.96 11.35 14.82
C GLN A 210 -0.32 12.64 15.36
N ALA A 211 -0.32 13.69 14.52
CA ALA A 211 0.22 15.01 14.85
C ALA A 211 -0.70 15.83 15.76
#